data_AF-A0A2V8H4G8-F1
#
_entry.id   AF-A0A2V8H4G8-F1
#
_cell.length_a   1.000
_cell.length_b   1.000
_cell.length_c   1.000
_cell.angle_alpha   90.00
_cell.angle_beta   90.00
_cell.angle_gamma   90.00
#
_symmetry.space_group_name_H-M   'P 1'
#
loop_
_entity.id
_entity.type
_entity.pdbx_description
1 polymer ?
#
loop_
_entity_poly.entity_id
_entity_poly.type
_entity_poly.pdbx_seq_one_letter_code
_entity_poly.pdbx_strand_id
1 'polypeptide(L)'
;MGKNTVIVTGTTSDSMLIFNPKTEAWTVFRLPYPLPFYTRGLDGRIDNANAGWKGRGIWTSYNSYLPKFTETKLGYLNHIQYRPNPLAN
;
A
#
# COMPACT_ATOMS: atom_id res chain seq x y z
N MET A 1 9.80 1.52 -2.12
CA MET A 1 10.01 0.51 -1.06
C MET A 1 11.49 0.39 -0.76
N GLY A 2 11.95 1.04 0.31
CA GLY A 2 13.33 0.94 0.75
C GLY A 2 13.58 -0.37 1.50
N LYS A 3 14.85 -0.78 1.57
CA LYS A 3 15.26 -1.86 2.46
C LYS A 3 14.94 -1.43 3.90
N ASN A 4 14.25 -2.31 4.66
CA ASN A 4 13.89 -2.10 6.06
C ASN A 4 12.91 -0.93 6.32
N THR A 5 12.08 -0.57 5.33
CA THR A 5 10.98 0.36 5.55
C THR A 5 9.86 -0.34 6.33
N VAL A 6 9.41 0.25 7.43
CA VAL A 6 8.27 -0.24 8.20
C VAL A 6 7.00 0.44 7.69
N ILE A 7 5.99 -0.35 7.35
CA ILE A 7 4.69 0.15 6.88
C ILE A 7 3.64 -0.36 7.86
N VAL A 8 2.83 0.56 8.36
CA VAL A 8 1.78 0.29 9.33
C VAL A 8 0.44 0.70 8.74
N THR A 9 -0.57 -0.14 8.95
CA THR A 9 -1.96 0.18 8.61
C THR A 9 -2.48 1.25 9.58
N GLY A 10 -3.06 2.33 9.06
CA GLY A 10 -3.80 3.27 9.89
C GLY A 10 -5.19 2.72 10.22
N THR A 11 -5.39 2.13 11.40
CA THR A 11 -6.72 1.66 11.80
C THR A 11 -7.70 2.84 11.81
N THR A 12 -8.81 2.71 11.08
CA THR A 12 -9.82 3.77 10.90
C THR A 12 -9.34 4.97 10.08
N SER A 13 -8.15 4.90 9.49
CA SER A 13 -7.67 5.86 8.50
C SER A 13 -7.74 5.25 7.10
N ASP A 14 -7.94 6.10 6.11
CA ASP A 14 -7.82 5.77 4.68
C ASP A 14 -6.38 5.92 4.17
N SER A 15 -5.41 5.94 5.09
CA SER A 15 -3.98 6.10 4.79
C SER A 15 -3.13 5.00 5.42
N MET A 16 -2.01 4.72 4.77
CA MET A 16 -0.92 3.90 5.29
C MET A 16 0.16 4.82 5.85
N LEU A 17 0.74 4.42 6.97
CA LEU A 17 1.78 5.16 7.66
C LEU A 17 3.11 4.46 7.40
N ILE A 18 4.03 5.18 6.75
CA ILE A 18 5.36 4.67 6.44
C ILE A 18 6.32 5.31 7.44
N PHE A 19 6.96 4.47 8.24
CA PHE A 19 7.95 4.90 9.22
C PHE A 19 9.36 4.65 8.68
N ASN A 20 10.18 5.70 8.70
CA ASN A 20 11.60 5.60 8.41
C ASN A 20 12.40 5.55 9.72
N PRO A 21 12.93 4.39 10.13
CA PRO A 21 13.65 4.26 11.39
C PRO A 21 14.98 5.04 11.42
N LYS A 22 15.53 5.43 10.26
CA LYS A 22 16.79 6.21 10.22
C LYS A 22 16.59 7.69 10.49
N THR A 23 15.45 8.23 10.09
CA THR A 23 15.14 9.66 10.22
C THR A 23 14.05 9.92 11.24
N GLU A 24 13.50 8.86 11.84
CA GLU A 24 12.36 8.88 12.77
C GLU A 24 11.13 9.65 12.23
N ALA A 25 11.02 9.70 10.90
CA ALA A 25 10.00 10.47 10.21
C ALA A 25 8.85 9.59 9.73
N TRP A 26 7.65 10.14 9.81
CA TRP A 26 6.44 9.53 9.28
C TRP A 26 6.11 10.12 7.92
N THR A 27 5.79 9.25 6.96
CA THR A 27 5.20 9.63 5.68
C THR A 27 3.81 9.04 5.58
N VAL A 28 2.82 9.89 5.31
CA VAL A 28 1.43 9.47 5.12
C VAL A 28 1.21 9.18 3.65
N PHE A 29 0.85 7.94 3.33
CA PHE A 29 0.52 7.51 1.98
C PHE A 29 -0.98 7.27 1.88
N ARG A 30 -1.65 7.96 0.96
CA ARG A 30 -3.07 7.81 0.69
C ARG A 30 -3.28 7.42 -0.77
N LEU A 31 -4.06 6.36 -0.98
CA LEU A 31 -4.50 5.98 -2.32
C LEU A 31 -5.72 6.81 -2.70
N PRO A 32 -5.71 7.51 -3.85
CA PRO A 32 -6.80 8.39 -4.22
C PRO A 32 -8.06 7.63 -4.65
N TYR A 33 -7.94 6.39 -5.13
CA TYR A 33 -9.06 5.52 -5.51
C TYR A 33 -8.68 4.05 -5.34
N PRO A 34 -9.67 3.16 -5.07
CA PRO A 34 -11.08 3.46 -4.79
C PRO A 34 -11.29 4.04 -3.38
N LEU A 35 -12.23 4.97 -3.23
CA LEU A 35 -12.56 5.61 -1.94
C LEU A 35 -13.77 4.94 -1.28
N PRO A 36 -13.82 4.81 0.06
CA PRO A 36 -12.74 5.06 1.02
C PRO A 36 -11.81 3.84 1.18
N PHE A 37 -10.50 3.99 1.01
CA PHE A 37 -9.52 2.90 1.03
C PHE A 37 -9.14 2.45 2.44
N TYR A 38 -9.71 1.35 2.93
CA TYR A 38 -9.41 0.83 4.28
C TYR A 38 -8.49 -0.38 4.25
N THR A 39 -7.33 -0.26 4.89
CA THR A 39 -6.37 -1.38 5.04
C THR A 39 -6.34 -1.86 6.49
N ARG A 40 -6.43 -3.18 6.68
CA ARG A 40 -6.21 -3.83 7.99
C ARG A 40 -5.13 -4.90 7.97
N GLY A 41 -4.70 -5.30 6.78
CA GLY A 41 -3.56 -6.15 6.56
C GLY A 41 -2.88 -5.70 5.27
N LEU A 42 -1.55 -5.65 5.30
CA LEU A 42 -0.73 -5.38 4.13
C LEU A 42 0.49 -6.27 4.18
N ASP A 43 0.92 -6.75 3.03
CA ASP A 43 2.13 -7.56 2.89
C ASP A 43 3.00 -6.96 1.78
N GLY A 44 4.26 -6.70 2.12
CA GLY A 44 5.28 -6.36 1.13
C GLY A 44 5.77 -7.64 0.46
N ARG A 45 5.53 -7.80 -0.84
CA ARG A 45 5.94 -9.00 -1.58
C ARG A 45 6.89 -8.66 -2.73
N ILE A 46 7.82 -9.58 -2.99
CA ILE A 46 8.70 -9.58 -4.15
C ILE A 46 8.23 -10.71 -5.06
N ASP A 47 7.46 -10.37 -6.08
CA ASP A 47 6.89 -11.31 -7.05
C ASP A 47 7.93 -11.75 -8.09
N ASN A 48 8.89 -10.88 -8.42
CA ASN A 48 10.00 -11.21 -9.30
C ASN A 48 11.25 -10.40 -8.91
N ALA A 49 12.28 -11.08 -8.41
CA ALA A 49 13.53 -10.44 -7.98
C ALA A 49 14.29 -9.76 -9.14
N ASN A 50 14.13 -10.26 -10.37
CA ASN A 50 14.84 -9.77 -11.56
C ASN A 50 14.11 -8.61 -12.26
N ALA A 51 12.82 -8.38 -11.97
CA ALA A 51 12.02 -7.34 -12.59
C ALA A 51 12.16 -5.95 -11.91
N GLY A 52 13.16 -5.77 -11.06
CA GLY A 52 13.45 -4.48 -10.41
C GLY A 52 12.28 -3.98 -9.57
N TRP A 53 11.86 -2.73 -9.80
CA TRP A 53 10.78 -2.08 -9.05
C TRP A 53 9.39 -2.64 -9.40
N LYS A 54 9.20 -3.19 -10.61
CA LYS A 54 7.94 -3.79 -11.05
C LYS A 54 7.69 -5.15 -10.41
N GLY A 55 8.74 -5.89 -10.09
CA GLY A 55 8.62 -7.19 -9.43
C GLY A 55 8.33 -7.10 -7.94
N ARG A 56 7.98 -5.92 -7.41
CA ARG A 56 7.82 -5.65 -5.98
C ARG A 56 6.61 -4.76 -5.76
N GLY A 57 5.87 -5.01 -4.70
CA GLY A 57 4.75 -4.15 -4.33
C GLY A 57 4.15 -4.47 -2.97
N ILE A 58 3.32 -3.55 -2.48
CA ILE A 58 2.44 -3.81 -1.34
C ILE A 58 1.21 -4.51 -1.90
N TRP A 59 0.87 -5.62 -1.29
CA TRP A 59 -0.41 -6.29 -1.46
C TRP A 59 -1.28 -5.96 -0.25
N THR A 60 -2.51 -5.53 -0.51
CA THR A 60 -3.43 -5.15 0.56
C THR A 60 -4.87 -5.42 0.13
N SER A 61 -5.63 -6.04 1.02
CA SER A 61 -7.06 -6.20 0.82
C SER A 61 -7.80 -4.94 1.22
N TYR A 62 -8.98 -4.77 0.63
CA TYR A 62 -9.95 -3.82 1.13
C TYR A 62 -10.69 -4.38 2.34
N ASN A 63 -10.59 -3.71 3.49
CA ASN A 63 -11.10 -4.21 4.77
C ASN A 63 -11.98 -3.19 5.50
N SER A 64 -12.84 -2.47 4.77
CA SER A 64 -13.81 -1.58 5.42
C SER A 64 -14.80 -2.38 6.25
N TYR A 65 -15.16 -1.82 7.41
CA TYR A 65 -16.23 -2.36 8.26
C TYR A 65 -17.60 -2.31 7.57
N LEU A 66 -17.78 -1.40 6.59
CA LEU A 66 -19.02 -1.23 5.84
C LEU A 66 -18.80 -1.59 4.36
N PRO A 67 -18.91 -2.88 3.99
CA PRO A 67 -18.69 -3.31 2.61
C PRO A 67 -19.68 -2.68 1.61
N LYS A 68 -20.86 -2.24 2.04
CA LYS A 68 -21.90 -1.67 1.15
C LYS A 68 -21.54 -0.32 0.50
N PHE A 69 -20.50 0.37 0.96
CA PHE A 69 -20.05 1.66 0.39
C PHE A 69 -18.87 1.53 -0.56
N THR A 70 -18.54 0.31 -0.99
CA THR A 70 -17.48 0.12 -1.99
C THR A 70 -17.99 0.32 -3.40
N GLU A 71 -17.17 0.95 -4.23
CA GLU A 71 -17.38 1.07 -5.69
C GLU A 71 -17.46 -0.30 -6.39
N THR A 72 -17.02 -1.37 -5.73
CA THR A 72 -16.94 -2.73 -6.30
C THR A 72 -17.77 -3.72 -5.47
N LYS A 73 -18.48 -4.64 -6.13
CA LYS A 73 -19.40 -5.61 -5.48
C LYS A 73 -18.70 -6.81 -4.79
N LEU A 74 -17.39 -6.97 -5.00
CA LEU A 74 -16.58 -8.09 -4.51
C LEU A 74 -15.36 -7.56 -3.77
N GLY A 75 -14.86 -8.30 -2.77
CA GLY A 75 -13.59 -7.97 -2.13
C GLY A 75 -12.46 -7.99 -3.16
N TYR A 76 -11.62 -6.96 -3.17
CA TYR A 76 -10.51 -6.81 -4.09
C TYR A 76 -9.19 -6.75 -3.35
N LEU A 77 -8.16 -7.32 -3.99
CA LEU A 77 -6.79 -7.30 -3.55
C LEU A 77 -6.02 -6.30 -4.41
N ASN A 78 -5.43 -5.30 -3.78
CA ASN A 78 -4.71 -4.23 -4.46
C ASN A 78 -3.23 -4.53 -4.49
N HIS A 79 -2.62 -4.40 -5.67
CA HIS A 79 -1.16 -4.42 -5.85
C HIS A 79 -0.65 -3.00 -6.10
N ILE A 80 0.11 -2.48 -5.14
CA ILE A 80 0.61 -1.11 -5.15
C ILE A 80 2.12 -1.14 -5.43
N GLN A 81 2.50 -0.62 -6.59
CA GLN A 81 3.89 -0.52 -7.01
C GLN A 81 4.38 0.92 -6.88
N TYR A 82 5.59 1.09 -6.35
CA TYR A 82 6.21 2.41 -6.20
C TYR A 82 7.38 2.56 -7.17
N ARG A 83 7.28 3.52 -8.07
CA ARG A 83 8.37 3.82 -9.01
C ARG A 83 9.50 4.56 -8.28
N PRO A 84 10.77 4.23 -8.58
CA PRO A 84 11.91 4.98 -8.03
C PRO A 84 12.02 6.39 -8.63
N ASN A 85 11.57 6.59 -9.87
CA ASN A 85 11.52 7.87 -10.55
C ASN A 85 10.37 7.87 -11.58
N PRO A 86 9.88 9.04 -12.03
CA PRO A 86 8.72 9.11 -12.94
C PRO A 86 8.96 8.51 -14.32
N LEU A 87 10.23 8.41 -14.76
CA LEU A 87 10.61 7.86 -16.06
C LEU A 87 10.96 6.35 -16.00
N ALA A 88 10.79 5.73 -14.83
CA ALA A 88 11.13 4.33 -14.64
C ALA A 88 10.13 3.47 -15.41
N ASN A 89 10.67 2.75 -16.40
CA ASN A 89 9.94 1.79 -17.24
C ASN A 89 10.20 0.35 -16.83
#